data_AF-A0A3B3B783-F1
#
_entry.id   AF-A0A3B3B783-F1
#
_cell.length_a   1.000
_cell.length_b   1.000
_cell.length_c   1.000
_cell.angle_alpha   90.00
_cell.angle_beta   90.00
_cell.angle_gamma   90.00
#
_symmetry.space_group_name_H-M   'P 1'
#
loop_
_entity.id
_entity.type
_entity.pdbx_description
1 polymer ?
#
loop_
_entity_poly.entity_id
_entity_poly.type
_entity_poly.pdbx_seq_one_letter_code
_entity_poly.pdbx_strand_id
1 'polypeptide(L)' 'LRNWIQEGEQLKAAVHFTVGRICQKLGEDHRKEFSRQTVAAITETTFRQCDIFAKDLEAFARYFYS' A
#
# COMPACT_ATOMS: atom_id res chain seq x y z
N LEU A 1 2.46 -14.72 -16.82
CA LEU A 1 1.68 -15.10 -15.62
C LEU A 1 2.56 -15.22 -14.38
N ARG A 2 3.55 -16.13 -14.34
CA ARG A 2 4.42 -16.31 -13.16
C ARG A 2 5.25 -15.06 -12.78
N ASN A 3 5.82 -14.36 -13.77
CA ASN A 3 6.60 -13.14 -13.53
C ASN A 3 5.74 -11.99 -12.95
N TRP A 4 4.54 -11.77 -13.50
CA TRP A 4 3.60 -10.75 -13.02
C TRP A 4 3.11 -10.99 -11.58
N ILE A 5 2.87 -12.26 -11.22
CA ILE A 5 2.53 -12.64 -9.84
C ILE A 5 3.71 -12.33 -8.91
N GLN A 6 4.93 -12.64 -9.34
CA GLN A 6 6.12 -12.42 -8.53
C GLN A 6 6.45 -10.94 -8.34
N GLU A 7 6.26 -10.11 -9.37
CA GLU A 7 6.40 -8.65 -9.29
C GLU A 7 5.37 -8.04 -8.33
N GLY A 8 4.12 -8.51 -8.37
CA GLY A 8 3.08 -8.08 -7.45
C GLY A 8 3.41 -8.40 -5.98
N GLU A 9 3.89 -9.61 -5.70
CA GLU A 9 4.27 -10.02 -4.34
C GLU A 9 5.50 -9.25 -3.82
N GLN A 10 6.47 -8.94 -4.69
CA GLN A 10 7.63 -8.11 -4.30
C GLN A 10 7.21 -6.69 -3.93
N LEU A 11 6.35 -6.07 -4.75
CA LEU A 11 5.85 -4.72 -4.46
C LEU A 11 5.02 -4.72 -3.17
N LYS A 12 4.18 -5.74 -2.97
CA LYS A 12 3.39 -5.90 -1.74
C LYS A 12 4.27 -6.05 -0.50
N ALA A 13 5.39 -6.78 -0.59
CA ALA A 13 6.35 -6.87 0.51
C ALA A 13 6.99 -5.52 0.84
N ALA A 14 7.34 -4.71 -0.17
CA ALA A 14 7.86 -3.35 0.05
C ALA A 14 6.83 -2.43 0.71
N VAL A 15 5.56 -2.53 0.30
CA VAL A 15 4.45 -1.82 0.96
C VAL A 15 4.28 -2.31 2.40
N HIS A 16 4.32 -3.62 2.65
CA HIS A 16 4.19 -4.18 4.00
C HIS A 16 5.27 -3.66 4.95
N PHE A 17 6.52 -3.63 4.49
CA PHE A 17 7.64 -3.07 5.25
C PHE A 17 7.35 -1.61 5.65
N THR A 18 6.95 -0.78 4.68
CA THR A 18 6.70 0.64 4.91
C THR A 18 5.51 0.87 5.83
N VAL A 19 4.40 0.16 5.61
CA VAL A 19 3.22 0.18 6.49
C VAL A 19 3.58 -0.23 7.92
N GLY A 20 4.42 -1.26 8.08
CA GLY A 20 4.94 -1.68 9.38
C GLY A 20 5.71 -0.58 10.10
N ARG A 21 6.58 0.15 9.39
CA ARG A 21 7.32 1.29 9.95
C ARG A 21 6.41 2.45 10.37
N ILE A 22 5.38 2.73 9.57
CA ILE A 22 4.37 3.76 9.91
C ILE A 22 3.55 3.33 11.14
N CYS A 23 3.06 2.09 11.17
CA CYS A 23 2.30 1.56 12.30
C CYS A 23 3.13 1.52 13.58
N GLN A 24 4.42 1.18 13.49
CA GLN A 24 5.34 1.23 14.61
C GLN A 24 5.42 2.65 15.18
N LYS A 25 5.74 3.65 14.34
CA LYS A 25 5.85 5.04 14.76
C LYS A 25 4.55 5.54 15.41
N LEU A 26 3.42 5.25 14.76
CA LEU A 26 2.10 5.63 15.28
C LEU A 26 1.80 4.92 16.62
N GLY A 27 2.22 3.68 16.77
CA GLY A 27 2.05 2.93 18.00
C GLY A 27 2.85 3.49 19.17
N GLU A 28 4.09 3.92 18.90
CA GLU A 28 4.94 4.63 19.85
C GLU A 28 4.30 5.97 20.28
N ASP A 29 3.85 6.78 19.32
CA ASP A 29 3.21 8.08 19.57
C ASP A 29 1.92 7.98 20.42
N HIS A 30 1.15 6.91 20.24
CA HIS A 30 -0.13 6.70 20.93
C HIS A 30 -0.08 5.70 22.08
N ARG A 31 1.10 5.15 22.42
CA ARG A 31 1.28 4.05 23.39
C ARG A 31 0.32 2.89 23.16
N LYS A 32 0.19 2.47 21.89
CA LYS A 32 -0.64 1.33 21.47
C LYS A 32 0.12 0.45 20.49
N GLU A 33 0.00 -0.86 20.63
CA GLU A 33 0.59 -1.79 19.67
C GLU A 33 -0.40 -2.17 18.57
N PHE A 34 0.12 -2.34 17.36
CA PHE A 34 -0.63 -2.91 16.24
C PHE A 34 -0.28 -4.39 16.09
N SER A 35 -1.29 -5.25 16.00
CA SER A 35 -1.05 -6.67 15.74
C SER A 35 -0.50 -6.89 14.33
N ARG A 36 0.22 -8.00 14.12
CA ARG A 36 0.74 -8.38 12.79
C ARG A 36 -0.39 -8.49 11.76
N GLN A 37 -1.54 -9.03 12.17
CA GLN A 37 -2.73 -9.16 11.34
C GLN A 37 -3.30 -7.79 10.95
N THR A 38 -3.31 -6.83 11.87
CA THR A 38 -3.74 -5.46 11.58
C THR A 38 -2.81 -4.80 10.56
N VAL A 39 -1.50 -4.90 10.74
CA VAL A 39 -0.50 -4.37 9.78
C VAL A 39 -0.66 -5.01 8.40
N ALA A 40 -0.88 -6.33 8.34
CA ALA A 40 -1.14 -7.04 7.09
C ALA A 40 -2.45 -6.57 6.40
N ALA A 41 -3.52 -6.36 7.16
CA ALA A 41 -4.79 -5.85 6.62
C ALA A 41 -4.67 -4.42 6.07
N ILE A 42 -3.90 -3.56 6.74
CA ILE A 42 -3.60 -2.20 6.25
C ILE A 42 -2.76 -2.28 4.97
N THR A 43 -1.79 -3.18 4.92
CA THR A 43 -0.96 -3.43 3.73
C THR A 43 -1.83 -3.82 2.54
N GLU A 44 -2.71 -4.80 2.71
CA GLU A 44 -3.62 -5.27 1.67
C GLU A 44 -4.53 -4.14 1.16
N THR A 45 -5.04 -3.32 2.07
CA THR A 45 -5.90 -2.19 1.74
C THR A 45 -5.12 -1.12 0.96
N THR A 46 -3.92 -0.78 1.42
CA THR A 46 -3.04 0.21 0.78
C THR A 46 -2.61 -0.24 -0.61
N PHE A 47 -2.24 -1.51 -0.77
CA PHE A 47 -1.83 -2.08 -2.05
C PHE A 47 -2.98 -2.03 -3.07
N ARG A 48 -4.20 -2.41 -2.68
CA ARG A 48 -5.38 -2.29 -3.55
C ARG A 48 -5.71 -0.84 -3.92
N GLN A 49 -5.53 0.09 -2.99
CA GLN A 49 -5.79 1.52 -3.24
C GLN A 49 -4.86 2.11 -4.31
N CYS A 50 -3.67 1.54 -4.52
CA CYS A 50 -2.73 2.00 -5.53
C CYS A 50 -3.30 1.91 -6.95
N ASP A 51 -4.08 0.86 -7.27
CA ASP A 51 -4.73 0.71 -8.58
C ASP A 51 -5.77 1.81 -8.83
N ILE A 52 -6.55 2.15 -7.79
CA ILE A 52 -7.53 3.24 -7.86
C ILE A 52 -6.81 4.57 -8.10
N PHE A 53 -5.78 4.87 -7.30
CA PHE A 53 -5.02 6.13 -7.47
C PHE A 53 -4.31 6.23 -8.82
N ALA A 54 -3.78 5.12 -9.35
CA ALA A 54 -3.14 5.12 -10.66
C ALA A 54 -4.16 5.46 -11.77
N LYS A 55 -5.35 4.86 -11.74
CA LYS A 55 -6.43 5.13 -12.70
C LYS A 55 -6.94 6.55 -12.62
N ASP A 56 -7.16 7.05 -11.40
CA ASP A 56 -7.61 8.42 -11.19
C ASP A 56 -6.56 9.41 -11.72
N LEU A 57 -5.27 9.19 -11.42
CA LEU A 57 -4.19 10.03 -11.91
C LEU A 57 -4.10 10.04 -13.43
N GLU A 58 -4.26 8.88 -14.07
CA GLU A 58 -4.30 8.76 -15.52
C GLU A 58 -5.50 9.51 -16.13
N ALA A 59 -6.68 9.40 -15.52
CA ALA A 59 -7.88 10.11 -15.96
C ALA A 59 -7.72 11.63 -15.82
N PHE A 60 -7.16 12.11 -14.72
CA PHE A 60 -6.85 13.52 -14.53
C PHE A 60 -5.85 14.02 -15.58
N ALA A 61 -4.78 13.28 -15.84
CA ALA A 61 -3.82 13.64 -16.87
C ALA A 61 -4.50 13.74 -18.25
N ARG A 62 -5.29 12.73 -18.64
CA ARG A 62 -6.01 12.76 -19.92
C ARG A 62 -6.99 13.93 -20.03
N TYR A 63 -7.64 14.30 -18.94
CA TYR A 63 -8.57 15.43 -18.92
C TYR A 63 -7.87 16.79 -19.14
N PHE A 64 -6.66 16.97 -18.62
CA PHE A 64 -5.92 18.24 -18.73
C PHE A 64 -5.08 18.38 -20.01
N TYR A 65 -4.72 17.28 -20.66
CA TYR A 65 -3.88 17.27 -21.87
C TYR A 65 -4.64 16.99 -23.18
N SER A 66 -5.95 16.71 -23.10
CA SER A 66 -6.88 16.60 -24.25
C SER A 66 -7.67 17.87 -24.47
#